data_AF-A0A970Q9T4-F1
#
_entry.id   AF-A0A970Q9T4-F1
#
_cell.length_a   1.000
_cell.length_b   1.000
_cell.length_c   1.000
_cell.angle_alpha   90.00
_cell.angle_beta   90.00
_cell.angle_gamma   90.00
#
_symmetry.space_group_name_H-M   'P 1'
#
loop_
_entity.id
_entity.type
_entity.pdbx_description
1 polymer ?
#
loop_
_entity_poly.entity_id
_entity_poly.type
_entity_poly.pdbx_seq_one_letter_code
_entity_poly.pdbx_strand_id
1 'polypeptide(L)'
;MEVTRLVGDEAFRGRIMALGIVPGAVLNVVSGGSGRPLVLAVSGSRLLLDARSSQSILTHDHERRACAKAACYGGGIEECA
;
A
#
# COMPACT_ATOMS: atom_id res chain seq x y z
N MET A 1 -7.24 -2.02 -5.54
CA MET A 1 -6.05 -2.42 -6.31
C MET A 1 -5.50 -3.72 -5.72
N GLU A 2 -5.51 -4.80 -6.49
CA GLU A 2 -5.00 -6.12 -6.07
C GLU A 2 -3.67 -6.42 -6.77
N VAL A 3 -2.68 -6.94 -6.04
CA VAL A 3 -1.39 -7.36 -6.61
C VAL A 3 -1.56 -8.64 -7.40
N THR A 4 -1.16 -8.63 -8.66
CA THR A 4 -1.20 -9.84 -9.51
C THR A 4 0.17 -10.49 -9.63
N ARG A 5 1.23 -9.69 -9.73
CA ARG A 5 2.60 -10.19 -9.94
C ARG A 5 3.65 -9.20 -9.45
N LEU A 6 4.78 -9.74 -8.98
CA LEU A 6 5.99 -9.00 -8.67
C LEU A 6 7.05 -9.30 -9.73
N VAL A 7 7.63 -8.26 -10.33
CA VAL A 7 8.66 -8.35 -11.37
C VAL A 7 10.00 -7.90 -10.80
N GLY A 8 10.98 -8.80 -10.81
CA GLY A 8 12.32 -8.55 -10.28
C GLY A 8 13.02 -9.85 -9.91
N ASP A 9 14.24 -9.73 -9.40
CA ASP A 9 14.99 -10.87 -8.89
C ASP A 9 14.37 -11.45 -7.60
N GLU A 10 14.85 -12.64 -7.22
CA GLU A 10 14.35 -13.36 -6.05
C GLU A 10 14.54 -12.57 -4.75
N ALA A 11 15.66 -11.87 -4.59
CA ALA A 11 15.95 -11.09 -3.39
C ALA A 11 14.98 -9.91 -3.24
N PHE A 12 14.69 -9.20 -4.33
CA PHE A 12 13.70 -8.14 -4.39
C PHE A 12 12.32 -8.68 -4.07
N ARG A 13 11.89 -9.77 -4.73
CA ARG A 13 10.59 -10.39 -4.48
C ARG A 13 10.44 -10.81 -3.03
N GLY A 14 11.45 -11.45 -2.45
CA GLY A 14 11.47 -11.85 -1.04
C GLY A 14 11.29 -10.65 -0.10
N ARG A 15 11.99 -9.54 -0.33
CA ARG A 15 11.83 -8.31 0.47
C ARG A 15 10.43 -7.73 0.37
N ILE A 16 9.89 -7.60 -0.85
CA ILE A 16 8.55 -7.03 -1.08
C ILE A 16 7.47 -7.90 -0.44
N MET A 17 7.59 -9.23 -0.55
CA MET A 17 6.67 -10.17 0.08
C MET A 17 6.75 -10.13 1.61
N ALA A 18 7.95 -9.97 2.19
CA ALA A 18 8.14 -9.81 3.63
C ALA A 18 7.48 -8.53 4.18
N LEU A 19 7.29 -7.50 3.35
CA LEU A 19 6.52 -6.29 3.69
C LEU A 19 5.00 -6.48 3.57
N GLY A 20 4.53 -7.70 3.26
CA GLY A 20 3.11 -8.03 3.10
C GLY A 20 2.56 -7.77 1.71
N ILE A 21 3.41 -7.39 0.75
CA ILE A 21 2.99 -7.18 -0.64
C ILE A 21 3.21 -8.50 -1.40
N VAL A 22 2.14 -9.29 -1.50
CA VAL A 22 2.14 -10.61 -2.15
C VAL A 22 1.05 -10.66 -3.23
N PRO A 23 1.13 -11.54 -4.25
CA PRO A 23 0.00 -11.77 -5.14
C PRO A 23 -1.29 -12.08 -4.37
N GLY A 24 -2.40 -11.43 -4.73
CA GLY A 24 -3.66 -11.46 -4.01
C GLY A 24 -3.81 -10.41 -2.90
N ALA A 25 -2.73 -9.70 -2.52
CA ALA A 25 -2.81 -8.63 -1.54
C ALA A 25 -3.58 -7.42 -2.10
N VAL A 26 -4.48 -6.86 -1.29
CA VAL A 26 -5.15 -5.60 -1.59
C VAL A 26 -4.31 -4.45 -1.07
N LEU A 27 -3.94 -3.54 -1.97
CA LEU A 27 -3.18 -2.34 -1.66
C LEU A 27 -4.08 -1.10 -1.78
N ASN A 28 -3.88 -0.16 -0.85
CA ASN A 28 -4.46 1.18 -0.93
C ASN A 28 -3.34 2.21 -1.01
N VAL A 29 -3.35 3.03 -2.06
CA VAL A 29 -2.45 4.18 -2.16
C VAL A 29 -2.99 5.29 -1.26
N VAL A 30 -2.23 5.66 -0.25
CA VAL A 30 -2.58 6.74 0.69
C VAL A 30 -2.13 8.09 0.12
N SER A 31 -0.92 8.15 -0.45
CA SER A 31 -0.37 9.35 -1.08
C SER A 31 0.79 9.00 -2.02
N GLY A 32 1.13 9.93 -2.92
CA GLY A 32 2.25 9.80 -3.86
C GLY A 32 1.79 9.74 -5.32
N GLY A 33 2.68 9.28 -6.20
CA GLY A 33 2.41 9.14 -7.64
C GLY A 33 3.37 9.98 -8.49
N SER A 34 3.21 9.91 -9.81
CA SER A 34 3.96 10.75 -10.77
C SER A 34 5.48 10.71 -10.58
N GLY A 35 6.04 9.51 -10.43
CA GLY A 35 7.48 9.30 -10.25
C GLY A 35 8.02 9.57 -8.84
N ARG A 36 7.16 9.87 -7.87
CA ARG A 36 7.51 10.00 -6.44
C ARG A 36 7.21 8.73 -5.67
N PRO A 37 7.87 8.49 -4.52
CA PRO A 37 7.54 7.39 -3.62
C PRO A 37 6.04 7.34 -3.27
N LEU A 38 5.52 6.13 -3.12
CA LEU A 38 4.15 5.85 -2.71
C LEU A 38 4.11 5.54 -1.23
N VAL A 39 3.12 6.09 -0.53
CA VAL A 39 2.71 5.59 0.78
C VAL A 39 1.57 4.61 0.56
N LEU A 40 1.79 3.36 0.92
CA LEU A 40 0.84 2.26 0.76
C LEU A 40 0.32 1.82 2.12
N ALA A 41 -0.98 1.55 2.20
CA ALA A 41 -1.56 0.77 3.28
C ALA A 41 -1.71 -0.69 2.80
N VAL A 42 -1.08 -1.62 3.52
CA VAL A 42 -1.15 -3.06 3.29
C VAL A 42 -1.29 -3.78 4.63
N SER A 43 -2.25 -4.69 4.74
CA SER A 43 -2.43 -5.53 5.93
C SER A 43 -2.39 -4.78 7.28
N GLY A 44 -2.97 -3.57 7.33
CA GLY A 44 -3.00 -2.73 8.54
C GLY A 44 -1.73 -1.90 8.80
N SER A 45 -0.67 -2.10 8.01
CA SER A 45 0.59 -1.35 8.09
C SER A 45 0.66 -0.26 7.02
N ARG A 46 1.46 0.78 7.28
CA ARG A 46 1.83 1.79 6.29
C ARG A 46 3.29 1.64 5.91
N LEU A 47 3.57 1.60 4.61
CA LEU A 47 4.92 1.50 4.09
C LEU A 47 5.18 2.56 3.03
N LEU A 48 6.42 3.05 3.01
CA LEU A 48 6.93 3.91 1.96
C LEU A 48 7.60 3.02 0.91
N LEU A 49 7.12 3.09 -0.32
CA LEU A 49 7.67 2.37 -1.46
C LEU A 49 8.26 3.37 -2.44
N ASP A 50 9.52 3.23 -2.80
CA ASP A 50 10.14 4.11 -3.77
C ASP A 50 9.55 3.94 -5.17
N ALA A 51 9.78 4.94 -6.04
CA ALA A 51 9.21 4.96 -7.37
C ALA A 51 9.67 3.77 -8.24
N ARG A 52 10.94 3.33 -8.13
CA ARG A 52 11.45 2.21 -8.91
C ARG A 52 10.80 0.91 -8.48
N SER A 53 10.75 0.65 -7.17
CA SER A 53 10.10 -0.55 -6.63
C SER A 53 8.60 -0.60 -6.96
N SER A 54 7.92 0.56 -7.00
CA SER A 54 6.50 0.62 -7.37
C SER A 54 6.20 0.16 -8.80
N GLN A 55 7.13 0.40 -9.73
CA GLN A 55 6.99 -0.01 -11.14
C GLN A 55 7.15 -1.52 -11.34
N SER A 56 7.72 -2.21 -10.36
CA SER A 56 7.90 -3.66 -10.35
C SER A 56 6.70 -4.44 -9.81
N ILE A 57 5.62 -3.74 -9.41
CA ILE A 57 4.43 -4.36 -8.80
C ILE A 57 3.27 -4.21 -9.78
N LEU A 58 2.88 -5.32 -10.38
CA LEU A 58 1.73 -5.39 -11.27
C LEU A 58 0.47 -5.55 -10.45
N THR A 59 -0.53 -4.75 -10.78
CA THR A 59 -1.80 -4.72 -10.08
C THR A 59 -2.96 -4.71 -11.06
N HIS A 60 -4.07 -5.31 -10.67
CA HIS A 60 -5.34 -5.15 -11.33
C HIS A 60 -6.22 -4.22 -10.49
N ASP A 61 -6.91 -3.31 -11.17
CA ASP A 61 -7.97 -2.60 -10.49
C ASP A 61 -9.18 -3.53 -10.38
N HIS A 62 -9.67 -3.66 -9.16
CA HIS A 62 -10.99 -4.21 -8.95
C HIS A 62 -11.89 -2.99 -8.95
N GLU A 63 -12.61 -2.76 -10.03
CA GLU A 63 -13.68 -1.76 -10.06
C GLU A 63 -14.71 -2.12 -8.97
N ARG A 64 -14.47 -1.63 -7.76
CA ARG A 64 -15.50 -1.46 -6.76
C ARG A 64 -15.82 0.02 -6.72
N ARG A 65 -16.93 0.34 -7.38
CA ARG A 65 -17.74 1.51 -7.06
C ARG A 65 -17.93 1.61 -5.53
N ALA A 66 -17.95 2.86 -5.09
CA ALA A 66 -18.56 3.41 -3.88
C ALA A 66 -17.65 3.73 -2.67
N CYS A 67 -17.36 5.04 -2.57
CA CYS A 67 -17.80 5.95 -1.51
C CYS A 67 -17.50 5.66 -0.01
N ALA A 68 -16.79 6.62 0.58
CA ALA A 68 -17.05 7.26 1.88
C ALA A 68 -17.07 6.39 3.14
N LYS A 69 -15.89 6.22 3.75
CA LYS A 69 -15.72 6.37 5.21
C LYS A 69 -14.23 6.45 5.57
N ALA A 70 -13.75 7.67 5.80
CA ALA A 70 -12.65 7.92 6.73
C ALA A 70 -13.19 8.83 7.84
N ALA A 71 -14.26 8.38 8.49
CA ALA A 71 -14.39 8.59 9.92
C ALA A 71 -13.25 7.80 10.59
N CYS A 72 -12.70 8.35 11.68
CA CYS A 72 -11.70 7.74 12.57
C CYS A 72 -10.21 8.02 12.25
N TYR A 73 -9.83 9.29 12.29
CA TYR A 73 -8.72 9.71 13.17
C TYR A 73 -9.27 10.71 14.19
N GLY A 74 -10.22 10.23 15.00
CA GLY A 74 -10.54 10.84 16.29
C GLY A 74 -9.73 10.08 17.34
N GLY A 75 -8.60 10.64 17.74
CA GLY A 75 -7.78 10.14 18.83
C GLY A 75 -7.60 11.24 19.87
N GLY A 76 -8.42 11.17 20.92
CA GLY A 76 -8.12 11.58 22.30
C GLY A 76 -7.67 13.02 22.56
N ILE A 77 -8.58 13.81 23.10
CA ILE A 77 -8.27 14.88 24.06
C ILE A 77 -8.11 14.28 25.47
N GLU A 78 -7.33 14.99 26.30
CA GLU A 78 -7.21 14.96 27.76
C GLU A 78 -5.99 14.23 28.36
N GLU A 79 -4.92 15.02 28.53
CA GLU A 79 -3.85 14.88 29.50
C GLU A 79 -4.43 15.20 30.89
N CYS A 80 -4.36 14.25 31.83
CA CYS A 80 -4.71 14.48 33.23
C CYS A 80 -3.64 15.34 33.90
N ALA A 81 -4.03 16.52 34.38
CA ALA A 81 -3.31 17.32 35.37
C ALA A 81 -4.29 17.85 36.42
#